data_AF-A0AAY5EFR0-F1
#
_entry.id   AF-A0AAY5EFR0-F1
#
_cell.length_a   1.000
_cell.length_b   1.000
_cell.length_c   1.000
_cell.angle_alpha   90.00
_cell.angle_beta   90.00
_cell.angle_gamma   90.00
#
_symmetry.space_group_name_H-M   'P 1'
#
loop_
_entity.id
_entity.type
_entity.pdbx_description
1 polymer ?
#
loop_
_entity_poly.entity_id
_entity_poly.type
_entity_poly.pdbx_seq_one_letter_code
_entity_poly.pdbx_strand_id
1 'polypeptide(L)'
;MDAGIQNHTEHFVHDISNPSASGLCSEMLEVAEEACRAGDFDLAVEIYSSQLADLQQPDRGLCLRKADALARGGRIAEALDSYCIAANIHRFKPEELKLLVENIARTIRVKGLIESKHFTGEGRTKPSGNGGICSDGDEFDTNQPLDPFSCRLCNCLLLEPTTLVCGHTFCKRCLEDEDAVVNDCICCRCKINKCSSQTNTNGFRINVVLSGVLEKWFHVESTSRRYWLEGERLWKTQDLFSALEKYDKAVELELMLLKRILGRLQQTSV
;
A
#
# COMPACT_ATOMS: atom_id res chain seq x y z
N MET A 1 -29.45 -3.54 39.71
CA MET A 1 -28.51 -2.70 38.96
C MET A 1 -27.29 -3.56 38.73
N ASP A 2 -27.30 -4.31 37.63
CA ASP A 2 -26.27 -5.29 37.34
C ASP A 2 -25.51 -4.77 36.12
N ALA A 3 -24.31 -4.25 36.37
CA ALA A 3 -23.43 -3.74 35.34
C ALA A 3 -22.71 -4.94 34.74
N GLY A 4 -23.24 -5.44 33.61
CA GLY A 4 -22.58 -6.47 32.81
C GLY A 4 -21.26 -5.94 32.28
N ILE A 5 -20.16 -6.38 32.91
CA ILE A 5 -18.81 -6.27 32.35
C ILE A 5 -18.79 -7.23 31.16
N GLN A 6 -18.96 -6.69 29.95
CA GLN A 6 -18.60 -7.42 28.74
C GLN A 6 -17.09 -7.58 28.74
N ASN A 7 -16.61 -8.70 29.28
CA ASN A 7 -15.29 -9.22 28.97
C ASN A 7 -15.24 -9.47 27.46
N HIS A 8 -14.76 -8.50 26.70
CA HIS A 8 -14.20 -8.77 25.38
C HIS A 8 -12.92 -9.57 25.60
N THR A 9 -13.07 -10.88 25.81
CA THR A 9 -11.98 -11.83 25.69
C THR A 9 -11.55 -11.76 24.23
N GLU A 10 -10.50 -11.00 23.93
CA GLU A 10 -9.78 -11.12 22.66
C GLU A 10 -9.23 -12.55 22.60
N HIS A 11 -10.03 -13.47 22.09
CA HIS A 11 -9.54 -14.79 21.68
C HIS A 11 -8.53 -14.53 20.57
N PHE A 12 -7.25 -14.77 20.85
CA PHE A 12 -6.23 -14.76 19.82
C PHE A 12 -6.68 -15.71 18.70
N VAL A 13 -6.64 -15.22 17.46
CA VAL A 13 -7.18 -15.92 16.28
C VAL A 13 -6.36 -17.19 15.96
N HIS A 14 -5.18 -17.32 16.56
CA HIS A 14 -4.19 -18.33 16.22
C HIS A 14 -3.94 -19.28 17.39
N ASP A 15 -4.53 -20.47 17.32
CA ASP A 15 -4.24 -21.56 18.24
C ASP A 15 -2.84 -22.13 17.99
N ILE A 16 -2.16 -22.48 19.08
CA ILE A 16 -0.86 -23.17 19.02
C ILE A 16 -1.11 -24.57 18.45
N SER A 17 -0.32 -24.95 17.43
CA SER A 17 -0.56 -26.21 16.71
C SER A 17 -0.16 -27.42 17.55
N ASN A 18 0.85 -27.30 18.41
CA ASN A 18 1.21 -28.32 19.39
C ASN A 18 1.49 -27.71 20.79
N PRO A 19 0.47 -27.52 21.64
CA PRO A 19 0.65 -26.91 22.97
C PRO A 19 1.47 -27.77 23.94
N SER A 20 1.65 -29.06 23.66
CA SER A 20 2.44 -29.99 24.48
C SER A 20 3.87 -30.16 23.98
N ALA A 21 4.32 -29.34 23.02
CA ALA A 21 5.68 -29.42 22.49
C ALA A 21 6.71 -29.12 23.59
N SER A 22 7.72 -29.99 23.72
CA SER A 22 8.83 -29.77 24.64
C SER A 22 9.56 -28.48 24.25
N GLY A 23 9.69 -27.56 25.21
CA GLY A 23 10.28 -26.23 24.99
C GLY A 23 9.27 -25.07 25.08
N LEU A 24 7.96 -25.33 25.04
CA LEU A 24 6.94 -24.30 25.27
C LEU A 24 6.68 -24.07 26.77
N CYS A 25 6.70 -22.81 27.18
CA CYS A 25 6.31 -22.36 28.51
C CYS A 25 4.96 -21.63 28.44
N SER A 26 3.90 -22.24 28.96
CA SER A 26 2.55 -21.66 28.98
C SER A 26 2.49 -20.32 29.71
N GLU A 27 3.21 -20.20 30.83
CA GLU A 27 3.26 -18.96 31.62
C GLU A 27 3.87 -17.80 30.81
N MET A 28 4.94 -18.06 30.05
CA MET A 28 5.54 -17.03 29.19
C MET A 28 4.58 -16.62 28.07
N LEU A 29 3.81 -17.55 27.52
CA LEU A 29 2.82 -17.23 26.49
C LEU A 29 1.69 -16.36 27.03
N GLU A 30 1.22 -16.62 28.25
CA GLU A 30 0.25 -15.75 28.94
C GLU A 30 0.81 -14.34 29.18
N VAL A 31 2.10 -14.23 29.55
CA VAL A 31 2.78 -12.92 29.70
C VAL A 31 2.85 -12.18 28.37
N ALA A 32 3.17 -12.87 27.26
CA ALA A 32 3.21 -12.25 25.94
C ALA A 32 1.82 -11.78 25.48
N GLU A 33 0.77 -12.53 25.81
CA GLU A 33 -0.61 -12.15 25.55
C GLU A 33 -1.01 -10.90 26.34
N GLU A 34 -0.65 -10.82 27.62
CA GLU A 34 -0.89 -9.62 28.44
C GLU A 34 -0.08 -8.41 27.93
N ALA A 35 1.17 -8.61 27.52
CA ALA A 35 1.97 -7.57 26.88
C ALA A 35 1.30 -7.03 25.61
N CYS A 36 0.75 -7.93 24.77
CA CYS A 36 -0.05 -7.55 23.60
C CYS A 36 -1.33 -6.76 23.96
N ARG A 37 -1.99 -7.09 25.07
CA ARG A 37 -3.16 -6.34 25.57
C ARG A 37 -2.77 -4.96 26.10
N ALA A 38 -1.63 -4.87 26.78
CA ALA A 38 -1.07 -3.63 27.30
C ALA A 38 -0.49 -2.72 26.21
N GLY A 39 -0.30 -3.23 24.99
CA GLY A 39 0.30 -2.51 23.86
C GLY A 39 1.83 -2.55 23.84
N ASP A 40 2.45 -3.35 24.70
CA ASP A 40 3.90 -3.61 24.69
C ASP A 40 4.22 -4.73 23.69
N PHE A 41 4.20 -4.37 22.42
CA PHE A 41 4.41 -5.32 21.33
C PHE A 41 5.84 -5.83 21.24
N ASP A 42 6.83 -5.02 21.63
CA ASP A 42 8.24 -5.44 21.58
C ASP A 42 8.51 -6.55 22.59
N LEU A 43 8.01 -6.42 23.83
CA LEU A 43 8.11 -7.50 24.83
C LEU A 43 7.41 -8.78 24.36
N ALA A 44 6.22 -8.68 23.79
CA ALA A 44 5.51 -9.84 23.27
C ALA A 44 6.31 -10.55 22.15
N VAL A 45 6.92 -9.78 21.24
CA VAL A 45 7.75 -10.30 20.16
C VAL A 45 9.01 -10.98 20.69
N GLU A 46 9.66 -10.43 21.71
CA GLU A 46 10.81 -11.04 22.37
C GLU A 46 10.45 -12.39 22.97
N ILE A 47 9.34 -12.46 23.71
CA ILE A 47 8.87 -13.69 24.33
C ILE A 47 8.54 -14.73 23.24
N TYR A 48 7.75 -14.40 22.23
CA TYR A 48 7.43 -15.34 21.15
C TYR A 48 8.67 -15.80 20.38
N SER A 49 9.66 -14.92 20.20
CA SER A 49 10.93 -15.28 19.55
C SER A 49 11.75 -16.26 20.39
N SER A 50 11.82 -16.05 21.70
CA SER A 50 12.45 -16.99 22.63
C SER A 50 11.76 -18.36 22.58
N GLN A 51 10.42 -18.38 22.67
CA GLN A 51 9.65 -19.61 22.63
C GLN A 51 9.82 -20.36 21.30
N LEU A 52 9.90 -19.65 20.16
CA LEU A 52 10.16 -20.26 18.86
C LEU A 52 11.58 -20.85 18.75
N ALA A 53 12.58 -20.22 19.39
CA ALA A 53 13.96 -20.69 19.36
C ALA A 53 14.17 -21.99 20.14
N ASP A 54 13.34 -22.24 21.16
CA ASP A 54 13.37 -23.46 21.97
C ASP A 54 12.71 -24.67 21.27
N LEU A 55 12.04 -24.46 20.13
CA LEU A 55 11.39 -25.52 19.36
C LEU A 55 12.30 -26.07 18.26
N GLN A 56 12.23 -27.39 18.05
CA GLN A 56 12.89 -28.04 16.91
C GLN A 56 12.29 -27.64 15.55
N GLN A 57 11.00 -27.33 15.53
CA GLN A 57 10.29 -26.86 14.34
C GLN A 57 9.41 -25.67 14.71
N PRO A 58 9.30 -24.66 13.85
CA PRO A 58 8.47 -23.49 14.13
C PRO A 58 7.00 -23.89 14.27
N ASP A 59 6.38 -23.54 15.39
CA ASP A 59 4.93 -23.67 15.55
C ASP A 59 4.23 -22.58 14.75
N ARG A 60 3.26 -22.98 13.91
CA ARG A 60 2.54 -22.06 13.02
C ARG A 60 1.75 -21.01 13.79
N GLY A 61 1.05 -21.42 14.85
CA GLY A 61 0.24 -20.52 15.66
C GLY A 61 1.11 -19.47 16.35
N LEU A 62 2.24 -19.90 16.91
CA LEU A 62 3.21 -19.02 17.55
C LEU A 62 3.87 -18.04 16.55
N CYS A 63 4.18 -18.49 15.34
CA CYS A 63 4.65 -17.61 14.26
C CYS A 63 3.63 -16.52 13.92
N LEU A 64 2.33 -16.87 13.89
CA LEU A 64 1.27 -15.91 13.60
C LEU A 64 1.05 -14.92 14.74
N ARG A 65 1.09 -15.36 16.00
CA ARG A 65 1.02 -14.45 17.16
C ARG A 65 2.19 -13.46 17.18
N LYS A 66 3.41 -13.93 16.86
CA LYS A 66 4.58 -13.05 16.67
C LYS A 66 4.37 -12.07 15.52
N ALA A 67 3.87 -12.53 14.39
CA ALA A 67 3.61 -11.69 13.22
C ALA A 67 2.57 -10.59 13.53
N ASP A 68 1.50 -10.95 14.25
CA ASP A 68 0.46 -10.04 14.69
C ASP A 68 1.00 -8.95 15.63
N ALA A 69 1.82 -9.33 16.61
CA ALA A 69 2.48 -8.39 17.52
C ALA A 69 3.41 -7.43 16.74
N LEU A 70 4.25 -7.94 15.84
CA LEU A 70 5.09 -7.13 14.95
C LEU A 70 4.26 -6.15 14.11
N ALA A 71 3.15 -6.62 13.54
CA ALA A 71 2.28 -5.79 12.71
C ALA A 71 1.61 -4.66 13.51
N ARG A 72 1.14 -4.95 14.73
CA ARG A 72 0.57 -3.94 15.64
C ARG A 72 1.62 -2.95 16.13
N GLY A 73 2.87 -3.39 16.30
CA GLY A 73 4.03 -2.53 16.57
C GLY A 73 4.53 -1.71 15.37
N GLY A 74 3.90 -1.84 14.19
CA GLY A 74 4.28 -1.11 12.98
C GLY A 74 5.50 -1.69 12.24
N ARG A 75 6.05 -2.81 12.70
CA ARG A 75 7.21 -3.50 12.10
C ARG A 75 6.76 -4.45 10.99
N ILE A 76 6.09 -3.91 9.97
CA ILE A 76 5.41 -4.68 8.91
C ILE A 76 6.36 -5.61 8.15
N ALA A 77 7.60 -5.18 7.87
CA ALA A 77 8.55 -6.00 7.12
C ALA A 77 8.87 -7.32 7.87
N GLU A 78 9.19 -7.23 9.16
CA GLU A 78 9.47 -8.40 10.00
C GLU A 78 8.21 -9.24 10.26
N ALA A 79 7.05 -8.59 10.34
CA ALA A 79 5.77 -9.28 10.42
C ALA A 79 5.57 -10.17 9.18
N LEU A 80 5.85 -9.65 7.98
CA LEU A 80 5.73 -10.40 6.73
C LEU A 80 6.65 -11.62 6.69
N ASP A 81 7.88 -11.52 7.19
CA ASP A 81 8.78 -12.67 7.31
C ASP A 81 8.16 -13.77 8.19
N SER A 82 7.57 -13.38 9.32
CA SER A 82 6.90 -14.31 10.25
C SER A 82 5.63 -14.93 9.64
N TYR A 83 4.82 -14.14 8.89
CA TYR A 83 3.70 -14.67 8.11
C TYR A 83 4.18 -15.64 7.01
N CYS A 84 5.28 -15.35 6.32
CA CYS A 84 5.82 -16.25 5.30
C CYS A 84 6.24 -17.61 5.89
N ILE A 85 6.84 -17.63 7.08
CA ILE A 85 7.15 -18.87 7.80
C ILE A 85 5.86 -19.66 8.06
N ALA A 86 4.81 -19.01 8.59
CA ALA A 86 3.53 -19.68 8.86
C ALA A 86 2.84 -20.20 7.57
N ALA A 87 2.92 -19.45 6.47
CA ALA A 87 2.37 -19.81 5.17
C ALA A 87 3.02 -21.07 4.57
N ASN A 88 4.33 -21.24 4.80
CA ASN A 88 5.09 -22.40 4.35
C ASN A 88 4.70 -23.69 5.09
N ILE A 89 4.16 -23.58 6.31
CA ILE A 89 3.65 -24.73 7.06
C ILE A 89 2.23 -25.08 6.56
N HIS A 90 1.31 -24.10 6.57
CA HIS A 90 -0.06 -24.30 6.04
C HIS A 90 -0.61 -23.02 5.39
N ARG A 91 -1.38 -23.19 4.30
CA ARG A 91 -2.04 -22.10 3.58
C ARG A 91 -2.96 -21.29 4.50
N PHE A 92 -2.98 -19.98 4.29
CA PHE A 92 -3.83 -19.07 5.04
C PHE A 92 -5.31 -19.16 4.70
N LYS A 93 -6.14 -18.92 5.70
CA LYS A 93 -7.53 -18.51 5.55
C LYS A 93 -7.61 -16.97 5.58
N PRO A 94 -8.59 -16.34 4.91
CA PRO A 94 -8.71 -14.88 4.87
C PRO A 94 -8.76 -14.20 6.24
N GLU A 95 -9.37 -14.86 7.22
CA GLU A 95 -9.56 -14.33 8.58
C GLU A 95 -8.21 -14.14 9.30
N GLU A 96 -7.23 -14.98 8.99
CA GLU A 96 -5.87 -14.96 9.56
C GLU A 96 -5.02 -13.79 9.05
N LEU A 97 -5.43 -13.15 7.95
CA LEU A 97 -4.72 -12.02 7.36
C LEU A 97 -5.36 -10.67 7.68
N LYS A 98 -6.51 -10.66 8.36
CA LYS A 98 -7.28 -9.45 8.62
C LYS A 98 -6.45 -8.40 9.35
N LEU A 99 -5.74 -8.80 10.41
CA LEU A 99 -4.93 -7.89 11.20
C LEU A 99 -3.77 -7.30 10.37
N LEU A 100 -3.06 -8.13 9.60
CA LEU A 100 -2.01 -7.66 8.69
C LEU A 100 -2.54 -6.63 7.69
N VAL A 101 -3.65 -6.94 7.03
CA VAL A 101 -4.26 -6.06 6.02
C VAL A 101 -4.70 -4.73 6.64
N GLU A 102 -5.31 -4.75 7.82
CA GLU A 102 -5.71 -3.55 8.54
C GLU A 102 -4.49 -2.68 8.93
N ASN A 103 -3.40 -3.29 9.40
CA ASN A 103 -2.17 -2.58 9.76
C ASN A 103 -1.46 -2.00 8.53
N ILE A 104 -1.37 -2.74 7.42
CA ILE A 104 -0.84 -2.23 6.15
C ILE A 104 -1.68 -1.06 5.66
N ALA A 105 -3.02 -1.20 5.64
CA ALA A 105 -3.91 -0.15 5.20
C ALA A 105 -3.79 1.12 6.07
N ARG A 106 -3.65 0.97 7.38
CA ARG A 106 -3.42 2.09 8.30
C ARG A 106 -2.08 2.77 8.02
N THR A 107 -1.01 1.99 7.84
CA THR A 107 0.33 2.50 7.55
C THR A 107 0.36 3.30 6.26
N ILE A 108 -0.29 2.80 5.19
CA ILE A 108 -0.42 3.51 3.91
C ILE A 108 -1.16 4.83 4.08
N ARG A 109 -2.27 4.86 4.83
CA ARG A 109 -3.06 6.08 5.07
C ARG A 109 -2.29 7.11 5.90
N VAL A 110 -1.54 6.68 6.92
CA VAL A 110 -0.77 7.56 7.79
C VAL A 110 0.44 8.16 7.06
N LYS A 111 1.16 7.35 6.28
CA LYS A 111 2.31 7.84 5.51
C LYS A 111 1.92 8.93 4.51
N GLY A 112 0.79 8.76 3.81
CA GLY A 112 0.23 9.81 2.94
C GLY A 112 -0.17 11.11 3.66
N LEU A 113 -0.52 11.05 4.96
CA LEU A 113 -0.87 12.23 5.76
C LEU A 113 0.35 12.95 6.35
N ILE A 114 1.37 12.21 6.77
CA ILE A 114 2.61 12.78 7.35
C ILE A 114 3.44 13.46 6.24
N GLU A 115 3.53 12.83 5.06
CA GLU A 115 4.24 13.40 3.92
C GLU A 115 3.51 14.63 3.34
N SER A 116 2.18 14.73 3.51
CA SER A 116 1.41 15.93 3.14
C SER A 116 1.58 17.10 4.12
N LYS A 117 1.83 16.84 5.43
CA LYS A 117 2.02 17.89 6.45
C LYS A 117 3.39 18.58 6.39
N HIS A 118 4.40 17.96 5.80
CA HIS A 118 5.73 18.57 5.64
C HIS A 118 5.77 19.72 4.61
N PHE A 119 4.65 19.99 3.91
CA PHE A 119 4.52 21.10 2.96
C PHE A 119 3.94 22.40 3.57
N THR A 120 3.54 22.41 4.84
CA THR A 120 3.08 23.64 5.52
C THR A 120 4.05 24.05 6.62
N GLY A 121 5.10 24.78 6.24
CA GLY A 121 5.78 25.77 7.10
C GLY A 121 6.93 25.27 7.96
N GLU A 122 8.16 25.56 7.54
CA GLU A 122 9.02 26.57 8.18
C GLU A 122 10.34 26.67 7.40
N GLY A 123 10.43 27.71 6.57
CA GLY A 123 11.67 28.08 5.90
C GLY A 123 12.71 28.49 6.92
N ARG A 124 13.77 27.69 7.07
CA ARG A 124 15.04 28.16 7.63
C ARG A 124 15.90 28.67 6.50
N THR A 125 15.78 29.96 6.21
CA THR A 125 16.79 30.72 5.48
C THR A 125 18.09 30.70 6.27
N LYS A 126 19.16 30.19 5.66
CA LYS A 126 20.53 30.60 5.99
C LYS A 126 21.04 31.52 4.88
N PRO A 127 21.67 32.66 5.21
CA PRO A 127 22.25 33.56 4.21
C PRO A 127 23.73 33.26 3.92
N SER A 128 24.14 33.68 2.72
CA SER A 128 25.52 33.87 2.19
C SER A 128 26.36 32.63 1.87
N GLY A 129 27.04 32.52 0.71
CA GLY A 129 27.17 33.46 -0.40
C GLY A 129 28.11 32.94 -1.52
N ASN A 130 28.12 33.70 -2.62
CA ASN A 130 29.01 33.72 -3.80
C ASN A 130 28.89 32.67 -4.92
N GLY A 131 28.19 33.09 -6.00
CA GLY A 131 28.83 33.37 -7.29
C GLY A 131 28.92 32.24 -8.32
N GLY A 132 28.07 32.30 -9.36
CA GLY A 132 28.25 31.57 -10.62
C GLY A 132 26.95 31.38 -11.39
N ILE A 133 26.84 32.00 -12.57
CA ILE A 133 25.70 31.94 -13.49
C ILE A 133 25.80 30.67 -14.38
N CYS A 134 24.64 30.19 -14.85
CA CYS A 134 24.35 29.31 -16.02
C CYS A 134 24.20 27.81 -15.73
N SER A 135 22.96 27.32 -15.69
CA SER A 135 22.40 26.43 -16.73
C SER A 135 20.99 25.99 -16.34
N ASP A 136 20.03 26.27 -17.24
CA ASP A 136 18.68 25.74 -17.20
C ASP A 136 18.70 24.21 -17.26
N GLY A 137 18.04 23.62 -16.29
CA GLY A 137 17.82 22.19 -16.17
C GLY A 137 16.97 22.02 -14.93
N ASP A 138 15.65 22.21 -15.07
CA ASP A 138 14.68 21.76 -14.09
C ASP A 138 14.83 20.24 -13.97
N GLU A 139 15.77 19.78 -13.14
CA GLU A 139 15.69 18.47 -12.53
C GLU A 139 14.42 18.49 -11.69
N PHE A 140 13.32 18.07 -12.31
CA PHE A 140 12.08 17.77 -11.62
C PHE A 140 12.44 16.81 -10.48
N ASP A 141 12.42 17.31 -9.25
CA ASP A 141 12.76 16.55 -8.07
C ASP A 141 11.75 15.40 -7.91
N THR A 142 12.07 14.28 -8.56
CA THR A 142 11.30 13.03 -8.57
C THR A 142 11.25 12.36 -7.19
N ASN A 143 11.86 12.99 -6.18
CA ASN A 143 11.86 12.55 -4.79
C ASN A 143 10.65 13.02 -3.98
N GLN A 144 9.70 13.76 -4.58
CA GLN A 144 8.42 13.96 -3.91
C GLN A 144 7.74 12.60 -3.69
N PRO A 145 7.40 12.23 -2.44
CA PRO A 145 6.74 10.96 -2.17
C PRO A 145 5.31 11.02 -2.69
N LEU A 146 5.10 10.50 -3.90
CA LEU A 146 3.76 10.19 -4.40
C LEU A 146 3.14 9.05 -3.58
N ASP A 147 1.82 9.09 -3.44
CA ASP A 147 1.06 8.01 -2.84
C ASP A 147 1.28 6.69 -3.60
N PRO A 148 1.14 5.52 -2.95
CA PRO A 148 1.48 4.24 -3.56
C PRO A 148 0.56 3.82 -4.71
N PHE A 149 -0.55 4.52 -4.93
CA PHE A 149 -1.50 4.27 -6.00
C PHE A 149 -1.30 5.18 -7.21
N SER A 150 -0.32 6.09 -7.16
CA SER A 150 0.04 6.96 -8.27
C SER A 150 1.12 6.37 -9.17
N CYS A 151 0.95 6.54 -10.48
CA CYS A 151 1.94 6.18 -11.49
C CYS A 151 3.12 7.16 -11.43
N ARG A 152 4.36 6.65 -11.33
CA ARG A 152 5.56 7.51 -11.26
C ARG A 152 5.95 8.17 -12.59
N LEU A 153 5.27 7.83 -13.70
CA LEU A 153 5.51 8.46 -15.01
C LEU A 153 4.57 9.62 -15.29
N CYS A 154 3.27 9.47 -15.02
CA CYS A 154 2.27 10.52 -15.24
C CYS A 154 1.79 11.19 -13.96
N ASN A 155 2.25 10.76 -12.79
CA ASN A 155 1.93 11.32 -11.47
C ASN A 155 0.44 11.39 -11.14
N CYS A 156 -0.36 10.49 -11.71
CA CYS A 156 -1.76 10.36 -11.37
C CYS A 156 -2.09 8.93 -10.95
N LEU A 157 -3.29 8.70 -10.40
CA LEU A 157 -3.80 7.38 -10.05
C LEU A 157 -3.53 6.34 -11.15
N LEU A 158 -3.09 5.15 -10.77
CA LEU A 158 -2.80 4.08 -11.72
C LEU A 158 -4.07 3.71 -12.51
N LEU A 159 -3.94 3.63 -13.83
CA LEU A 159 -4.97 3.05 -14.71
C LEU A 159 -4.36 1.87 -15.45
N GLU A 160 -5.06 0.75 -15.45
CA GLU A 160 -4.52 -0.54 -15.94
C GLU A 160 -3.12 -0.78 -15.36
N PRO A 161 -2.97 -0.80 -14.02
CA PRO A 161 -1.68 -0.91 -13.36
C PRO A 161 -0.89 -2.11 -13.89
N THR A 162 0.35 -1.90 -14.27
CA THR A 162 1.31 -2.93 -14.64
C THR A 162 2.45 -2.92 -13.64
N THR A 163 2.65 -4.05 -12.98
CA THR A 163 3.77 -4.24 -12.04
C THR A 163 4.95 -4.89 -12.76
N LEU A 164 6.10 -4.22 -12.75
CA LEU A 164 7.35 -4.73 -13.30
C LEU A 164 7.95 -5.83 -12.41
N VAL A 165 8.90 -6.59 -12.93
CA VAL A 165 9.62 -7.63 -12.16
C VAL A 165 10.37 -7.08 -10.94
N CYS A 166 10.73 -5.80 -10.95
CA CYS A 166 11.32 -5.12 -9.81
C CYS A 166 10.29 -4.66 -8.75
N GLY A 167 8.99 -4.93 -8.95
CA GLY A 167 7.92 -4.59 -8.02
C GLY A 167 7.31 -3.18 -8.20
N HIS A 168 7.95 -2.29 -8.95
CA HIS A 168 7.38 -0.97 -9.25
C HIS A 168 6.21 -1.06 -10.24
N THR A 169 5.20 -0.22 -10.03
CA THR A 169 3.95 -0.26 -10.79
C THR A 169 3.69 1.05 -11.53
N PHE A 170 3.24 0.94 -12.78
CA PHE A 170 2.96 2.06 -13.69
C PHE A 170 1.64 1.84 -14.44
N CYS A 171 1.08 2.87 -15.07
CA CYS A 171 -0.02 2.66 -16.01
C CYS A 171 0.48 1.86 -17.22
N LYS A 172 -0.29 0.89 -17.71
CA LYS A 172 0.04 0.15 -18.94
C LYS A 172 0.36 1.08 -20.10
N ARG A 173 -0.53 2.06 -20.36
CA ARG A 173 -0.33 3.08 -21.40
C ARG A 173 1.00 3.83 -21.28
N CYS A 174 1.45 4.16 -20.06
CA CYS A 174 2.72 4.88 -19.86
C CYS A 174 3.96 4.03 -20.15
N LEU A 175 3.86 2.70 -20.07
CA LEU A 175 4.97 1.79 -20.41
C LEU A 175 4.96 1.42 -21.90
N GLU A 176 3.80 1.48 -22.54
CA GLU A 176 3.60 1.18 -23.96
C GLU A 176 3.77 2.41 -24.87
N ASP A 177 3.82 3.60 -24.30
CA ASP A 177 4.05 4.84 -25.03
C ASP A 177 5.40 4.79 -25.75
N GLU A 178 5.38 4.72 -27.08
CA GLU A 178 6.57 4.53 -27.91
C GLU A 178 7.53 5.73 -27.85
N ASP A 179 6.99 6.93 -27.60
CA ASP A 179 7.77 8.16 -27.48
C ASP A 179 8.52 8.21 -26.13
N ALA A 180 7.99 7.52 -25.11
CA ALA A 180 8.66 7.30 -23.84
C ALA A 180 9.44 5.98 -23.90
N VAL A 181 10.63 6.00 -24.52
CA VAL A 181 11.53 4.83 -24.57
C VAL A 181 12.03 4.44 -23.17
N VAL A 182 11.17 3.82 -22.37
CA VAL A 182 11.48 3.35 -21.02
C VAL A 182 11.98 1.91 -21.13
N ASN A 183 13.30 1.76 -21.25
CA ASN A 183 13.96 0.45 -21.22
C ASN A 183 14.29 -0.02 -19.80
N ASP A 184 14.40 0.94 -18.88
CA ASP A 184 14.83 0.73 -17.50
C ASP A 184 13.79 1.37 -16.56
N CYS A 185 13.49 0.70 -15.45
CA CYS A 185 12.59 1.23 -14.44
C CYS A 185 13.13 2.56 -13.90
N ILE A 186 12.34 3.63 -13.96
CA ILE A 186 12.77 4.95 -13.47
C ILE A 186 13.04 4.99 -11.96
N CYS A 187 12.45 4.07 -11.19
CA CYS A 187 12.57 4.03 -9.73
C CYS A 187 13.85 3.32 -9.26
N CYS A 188 14.29 2.27 -9.96
CA CYS A 188 15.40 1.42 -9.50
C CYS A 188 16.39 1.00 -10.61
N ARG A 189 16.21 1.50 -11.83
CA ARG A 189 17.04 1.22 -13.01
C ARG A 189 17.10 -0.25 -13.46
N CYS A 190 16.26 -1.13 -12.91
CA CYS A 190 16.14 -2.52 -13.41
C CYS A 190 15.62 -2.56 -14.86
N LYS A 191 16.15 -3.47 -15.68
CA LYS A 191 15.69 -3.68 -17.06
C LYS A 191 14.22 -4.09 -17.12
N ILE A 192 13.49 -3.50 -18.05
CA ILE A 192 12.09 -3.79 -18.30
C ILE A 192 11.99 -4.88 -19.37
N ASN A 193 11.58 -6.09 -18.96
CA ASN A 193 11.35 -7.18 -19.89
C ASN A 193 10.01 -6.96 -20.61
N LYS A 194 10.06 -6.42 -21.84
CA LYS A 194 8.91 -6.44 -22.76
C LYS A 194 8.73 -7.89 -23.21
N CYS A 195 7.69 -8.58 -22.73
CA CYS A 195 7.50 -9.99 -23.05
C CYS A 195 7.05 -10.13 -24.51
N SER A 196 8.00 -10.25 -25.44
CA SER A 196 7.79 -10.41 -26.88
C SER A 196 7.70 -11.88 -27.27
N SER A 197 6.74 -12.63 -26.73
CA SER A 197 6.51 -14.04 -27.07
C SER A 197 5.18 -14.25 -27.80
N GLN A 198 5.24 -14.18 -29.13
CA GLN A 198 4.61 -15.06 -30.14
C GLN A 198 3.12 -15.50 -30.04
N THR A 199 2.24 -14.75 -29.37
CA THR A 199 0.78 -14.92 -29.53
C THR A 199 0.05 -13.58 -29.53
N ASN A 200 0.15 -12.77 -30.60
CA ASN A 200 -0.74 -11.65 -30.99
C ASN A 200 -1.32 -10.68 -29.91
N THR A 201 -0.79 -10.65 -28.69
CA THR A 201 -1.10 -9.70 -27.62
C THR A 201 0.22 -9.14 -27.09
N ASN A 202 0.90 -8.37 -27.94
CA ASN A 202 2.07 -7.58 -27.56
C ASN A 202 1.65 -6.65 -26.40
N GLY A 203 2.14 -6.86 -25.19
CA GLY A 203 1.85 -5.89 -24.13
C GLY A 203 2.25 -6.28 -22.72
N PHE A 204 2.34 -5.26 -21.89
CA PHE A 204 2.50 -5.39 -20.45
C PHE A 204 1.24 -5.99 -19.81
N ARG A 205 1.43 -6.82 -18.77
CA ARG A 205 0.30 -7.48 -18.07
C ARG A 205 -0.28 -6.57 -16.99
N ILE A 206 -1.60 -6.44 -17.00
CA ILE A 206 -2.35 -5.70 -15.99
C ILE A 206 -2.38 -6.49 -14.68
N ASN A 207 -2.06 -5.83 -13.57
CA ASN A 207 -2.23 -6.30 -12.21
C ASN A 207 -3.71 -6.16 -11.80
N VAL A 208 -4.49 -7.20 -12.11
CA VAL A 208 -5.95 -7.23 -11.87
C VAL A 208 -6.34 -7.07 -10.40
N VAL A 209 -5.47 -7.48 -9.47
CA VAL A 209 -5.71 -7.31 -8.03
C VAL A 209 -5.67 -5.82 -7.69
N LEU A 210 -4.62 -5.13 -8.13
CA LEU A 210 -4.50 -3.69 -7.91
C LEU A 210 -5.59 -2.92 -8.65
N SER A 211 -5.94 -3.30 -9.88
CA SER A 211 -7.10 -2.73 -10.58
C SER A 211 -8.38 -2.83 -9.73
N GLY A 212 -8.67 -4.01 -9.18
CA GLY A 212 -9.84 -4.22 -8.33
C GLY A 212 -9.82 -3.42 -7.01
N VAL A 213 -8.64 -3.19 -6.43
CA VAL A 213 -8.48 -2.32 -5.26
C VAL A 213 -8.76 -0.86 -5.64
N LEU A 214 -8.17 -0.38 -6.73
CA LEU A 214 -8.34 1.00 -7.21
C LEU A 214 -9.80 1.32 -7.54
N GLU A 215 -10.47 0.41 -8.24
CA GLU A 215 -11.90 0.56 -8.57
C GLU A 215 -12.79 0.61 -7.33
N LYS A 216 -12.45 -0.13 -6.27
CA LYS A 216 -13.23 -0.14 -5.03
C LYS A 216 -12.93 1.06 -4.14
N TRP A 217 -11.66 1.41 -3.96
CA TRP A 217 -11.22 2.41 -3.01
C TRP A 217 -11.26 3.82 -3.59
N PHE A 218 -10.96 3.94 -4.89
CA PHE A 218 -10.87 5.19 -5.63
C PHE A 218 -11.86 5.18 -6.82
N HIS A 219 -13.09 4.70 -6.61
CA HIS A 219 -14.09 4.52 -7.66
C HIS A 219 -14.29 5.78 -8.53
N VAL A 220 -14.49 6.93 -7.88
CA VAL A 220 -14.77 8.20 -8.58
C VAL A 220 -13.56 8.66 -9.39
N GLU A 221 -12.38 8.66 -8.79
CA GLU A 221 -11.12 9.08 -9.42
C GLU A 221 -10.71 8.13 -10.56
N SER A 222 -10.78 6.81 -10.33
CA SER A 222 -10.53 5.79 -11.36
C SER A 222 -11.49 5.92 -12.54
N THR A 223 -12.75 6.27 -12.27
CA THR A 223 -13.76 6.43 -13.32
C THR A 223 -13.60 7.72 -14.09
N SER A 224 -13.35 8.85 -13.40
CA SER A 224 -12.99 10.12 -14.04
C SER A 224 -11.82 9.91 -14.99
N ARG A 225 -10.74 9.29 -14.49
CA ARG A 225 -9.53 9.03 -15.27
C ARG A 225 -9.79 8.18 -16.51
N ARG A 226 -10.64 7.17 -16.43
CA ARG A 226 -11.02 6.35 -17.59
C ARG A 226 -11.78 7.16 -18.64
N TYR A 227 -12.71 8.01 -18.21
CA TYR A 227 -13.42 8.91 -19.13
C TYR A 227 -12.46 9.89 -19.79
N TRP A 228 -11.51 10.45 -19.04
CA TRP A 228 -10.49 11.34 -19.59
C TRP A 228 -9.68 10.68 -20.70
N LEU A 229 -9.18 9.46 -20.47
CA LEU A 229 -8.38 8.76 -21.49
C LEU A 229 -9.22 8.34 -22.71
N GLU A 230 -10.48 7.98 -22.51
CA GLU A 230 -11.39 7.67 -23.61
C GLU A 230 -11.70 8.93 -24.44
N GLY A 231 -11.86 10.08 -23.79
CA GLY A 231 -11.96 11.38 -24.47
C GLY A 231 -10.71 11.69 -25.29
N GLU A 232 -9.52 11.45 -24.74
CA GLU A 232 -8.25 11.65 -25.46
C GLU A 232 -8.14 10.75 -26.69
N ARG A 233 -8.56 9.48 -26.57
CA ARG A 233 -8.61 8.53 -27.69
C ARG A 233 -9.54 9.01 -28.81
N LEU A 234 -10.75 9.45 -28.47
CA LEU A 234 -11.74 9.95 -29.42
C LEU A 234 -11.29 11.25 -30.09
N TRP A 235 -10.65 12.14 -29.33
CA TRP A 235 -10.07 13.38 -29.83
C TRP A 235 -8.98 13.11 -30.88
N LYS A 236 -8.09 12.14 -30.63
CA LYS A 236 -7.06 11.70 -31.61
C LYS A 236 -7.69 11.16 -32.90
N THR A 237 -8.86 10.54 -32.82
CA THR A 237 -9.62 10.06 -33.99
C THR A 237 -10.56 11.12 -34.60
N GLN A 238 -10.46 12.38 -34.18
CA GLN A 238 -11.28 13.53 -34.62
C GLN A 238 -12.79 13.43 -34.34
N ASP A 239 -13.22 12.52 -33.47
CA ASP A 239 -14.59 12.48 -32.96
C ASP A 239 -14.74 13.45 -31.77
N LEU A 240 -14.80 14.74 -32.09
CA LEU A 240 -14.75 15.81 -31.10
C LEU A 240 -15.98 15.85 -30.19
N PHE A 241 -17.16 15.51 -30.71
CA PHE A 241 -18.40 15.56 -29.94
C PHE A 241 -18.40 14.48 -28.85
N SER A 242 -18.13 13.23 -29.23
CA SER A 242 -18.05 12.16 -28.24
C SER A 242 -16.84 12.33 -27.31
N ALA A 243 -15.73 12.92 -27.77
CA ALA A 243 -14.62 13.26 -26.89
C ALA A 243 -15.03 14.26 -25.81
N LEU A 244 -15.73 15.35 -26.19
CA LEU A 244 -16.22 16.36 -25.24
C LEU A 244 -17.17 15.75 -24.20
N GLU A 245 -18.10 14.90 -24.64
CA GLU A 245 -19.02 14.20 -23.73
C GLU A 245 -18.28 13.36 -22.68
N LYS A 246 -17.15 12.74 -23.05
CA LYS A 246 -16.31 11.98 -22.11
C LYS A 246 -15.58 12.91 -21.14
N TYR A 247 -15.04 14.03 -21.61
CA TYR A 247 -14.39 15.00 -20.73
C TYR A 247 -15.38 15.62 -19.73
N ASP A 248 -16.59 15.97 -20.17
CA ASP A 248 -17.64 16.50 -19.29
C ASP A 248 -17.96 15.50 -18.17
N LYS A 249 -18.14 14.21 -18.52
CA LYS A 249 -18.36 13.13 -17.54
C LYS A 249 -17.21 12.98 -16.54
N ALA A 250 -15.96 13.17 -16.98
CA ALA A 250 -14.80 13.12 -16.09
C ALA A 250 -14.84 14.27 -15.07
N VAL A 251 -15.06 15.49 -15.54
CA VAL A 251 -15.13 16.70 -14.70
C VAL A 251 -16.28 16.63 -13.71
N GLU A 252 -17.46 16.18 -14.14
CA GLU A 252 -18.63 16.01 -13.26
C GLU A 252 -18.33 15.10 -12.06
N LEU A 253 -17.63 13.98 -12.29
CA LEU A 253 -17.25 13.05 -11.23
C LEU A 253 -16.25 13.65 -10.24
N GLU A 254 -15.24 14.37 -10.72
CA GLU A 254 -14.27 15.05 -9.84
C GLU A 254 -14.92 16.14 -8.99
N LEU A 255 -15.87 16.89 -9.56
CA LEU A 255 -16.66 17.86 -8.81
C LEU A 255 -17.48 17.19 -7.70
N MET A 256 -18.04 15.99 -7.94
CA MET A 256 -18.74 15.24 -6.90
C MET A 256 -17.78 14.80 -5.77
N LEU A 257 -16.56 14.38 -6.10
CA LEU A 257 -15.55 14.01 -5.12
C LEU A 257 -15.16 15.22 -4.24
N LEU A 258 -14.88 16.36 -4.87
CA LEU A 258 -14.52 17.59 -4.17
C LEU A 258 -15.63 18.04 -3.22
N LYS A 259 -16.88 18.05 -3.68
CA LYS A 259 -18.06 18.37 -2.84
C LYS A 259 -18.19 17.42 -1.64
N ARG A 260 -17.94 16.13 -1.84
CA ARG A 260 -17.99 15.13 -0.74
C ARG A 260 -16.89 15.35 0.29
N ILE A 261 -15.68 15.69 -0.16
CA ILE A 261 -14.54 15.98 0.74
C ILE A 261 -14.82 17.25 1.54
N LEU A 262 -15.25 18.32 0.86
CA LEU A 262 -15.60 19.59 1.50
C LEU A 262 -16.76 19.44 2.50
N GLY A 263 -17.79 18.67 2.16
CA GLY A 263 -18.91 18.40 3.07
C GLY A 263 -18.51 17.60 4.32
N ARG A 264 -17.49 16.73 4.23
CA ARG A 264 -16.96 15.99 5.39
C ARG A 264 -16.11 16.87 6.30
N LEU A 265 -15.32 17.78 5.71
CA LEU A 265 -14.52 18.74 6.48
C LEU A 265 -15.38 19.70 7.30
N GLN A 266 -16.56 20.07 6.79
CA GLN A 266 -17.54 20.90 7.51
C GLN A 266 -18.23 20.16 8.68
N GLN A 267 -18.26 18.83 8.69
CA GLN A 267 -18.85 18.03 9.76
C GLN A 267 -17.87 17.69 10.89
N THR A 268 -16.56 17.75 10.63
CA THR A 268 -15.51 17.47 11.62
C THR A 268 -15.03 18.70 12.40
N SER A 269 -15.60 19.88 12.13
CA SER A 269 -15.23 21.17 12.75
C SER A 269 -16.25 21.67 13.79
N VAL A 270 -16.98 20.76 14.45
CA VAL A 270 -17.92 21.06 15.54
C VAL A 270 -17.56 20.26 16.78
#